data_AF-A0A6I5WCZ4-F1
#
_entry.id   AF-A0A6I5WCZ4-F1
#
_cell.length_a   1.000
_cell.length_b   1.000
_cell.length_c   1.000
_cell.angle_alpha   90.00
_cell.angle_beta   90.00
_cell.angle_gamma   90.00
#
_symmetry.space_group_name_H-M   'P 1'
#
loop_
_entity.id
_entity.type
_entity.pdbx_description
1 polymer ?
#
loop_
_entity_poly.entity_id
_entity_poly.type
_entity_poly.pdbx_seq_one_letter_code
_entity_poly.pdbx_strand_id
1 'polypeptide(L)'
;MTTTQTGHPRIPASREPLDVTEPRLSRFEIVQEGARRDDIEIVHYEPQVVPGSKAERRLVRTVASFFLLTGLAATAFLAIYIWWPWEYAPGRGGDKWYTPLLGVTLGIALLGIGFGILTWGKKLLPKEVSIQDRHEGAGSEEDRIITGQTMLYMADELGVKRRPLLGLSLLAGLAPVGAVAAAPLVGGLISDPHKNNQMFTTGFAPAEGGGKIRLVREDGRPVRPADISSGGQLTVFPGIDHGISNKHADSPALLIHLRDSDAQEARRANERIGHGDYMWGNYAAYSKICTHAGCPASLYEQQTNRLLCPCHQSQFLITDNAKPIFGPASRRLPQLPIEVDAEGYFVAKSDYTETVGPDFWERP
;
A
#
# COMPACT_ATOMS: atom_id res chain seq x y z
N MET A 1 31.57 -26.87 28.23
CA MET A 1 30.15 -26.77 28.61
C MET A 1 29.55 -28.15 28.41
N THR A 2 29.30 -28.83 29.52
CA THR A 2 28.94 -30.25 29.58
C THR A 2 27.42 -30.36 29.44
N THR A 3 26.96 -30.82 28.29
CA THR A 3 25.53 -31.03 28.02
C THR A 3 25.04 -32.20 28.86
N THR A 4 24.24 -31.91 29.88
CA THR A 4 23.59 -32.92 30.71
C THR A 4 22.40 -33.47 29.90
N GLN A 5 22.58 -34.62 29.24
CA GLN A 5 21.45 -35.41 28.74
C GLN A 5 20.74 -36.01 29.95
N THR A 6 19.66 -35.37 30.39
CA THR A 6 18.68 -36.00 31.27
C THR A 6 17.84 -36.96 30.43
N GLY A 7 18.30 -38.21 30.31
CA GLY A 7 17.49 -39.29 29.77
C GLY A 7 16.27 -39.49 30.67
N HIS A 8 15.07 -39.17 30.16
CA HIS A 8 13.85 -39.74 30.70
C HIS A 8 13.88 -41.26 30.42
N PRO A 9 13.59 -42.12 31.41
CA PRO A 9 13.44 -43.55 31.16
C PRO A 9 12.32 -43.76 30.13
N ARG A 10 12.61 -44.44 29.01
CA ARG A 10 11.58 -44.98 28.14
C ARG A 10 10.71 -45.93 28.97
N ILE A 11 9.43 -45.60 29.12
CA ILE A 11 8.42 -46.50 29.71
C ILE A 11 8.29 -47.71 28.78
N PRO A 12 8.25 -48.96 29.30
CA PRO A 12 8.30 -50.15 28.47
C PRO A 12 7.11 -50.22 27.50
N ALA A 13 7.42 -50.33 26.21
CA ALA A 13 6.51 -50.68 25.12
C ALA A 13 6.03 -52.14 25.23
N SER A 14 5.38 -52.50 26.34
CA SER A 14 5.03 -53.90 26.63
C SER A 14 3.64 -54.09 27.24
N ARG A 15 2.64 -53.36 26.74
CA ARG A 15 1.24 -53.79 26.84
C ARG A 15 0.82 -54.32 25.47
N GLU A 16 0.31 -55.55 25.43
CA GLU A 16 -0.27 -56.13 24.21
C GLU A 16 -1.33 -55.16 23.63
N PRO A 17 -1.41 -55.02 22.29
CA PRO A 17 -2.44 -54.21 21.65
C PRO A 17 -3.82 -54.64 22.15
N LEU A 18 -4.63 -53.67 22.61
CA LEU A 18 -5.99 -53.95 23.04
C LEU A 18 -6.85 -54.34 21.82
N ASP A 19 -7.63 -55.39 21.95
CA ASP A 19 -8.67 -55.72 20.97
C ASP A 19 -9.83 -54.74 21.12
N VAL A 20 -9.85 -53.71 20.27
CA VAL A 20 -10.87 -52.66 20.24
C VAL A 20 -12.29 -53.17 19.95
N THR A 21 -12.45 -54.44 19.57
CA THR A 21 -13.75 -55.07 19.34
C THR A 21 -14.36 -55.69 20.60
N GLU A 22 -13.63 -55.72 21.71
CA GLU A 22 -14.12 -56.31 22.96
C GLU A 22 -15.26 -55.46 23.58
N PRO A 23 -16.46 -56.04 23.84
CA PRO A 23 -17.62 -55.28 24.33
C PRO A 23 -17.49 -54.69 25.73
N ARG A 24 -16.49 -55.12 26.50
CA ARG A 24 -16.27 -54.70 27.89
C ARG A 24 -15.44 -53.41 28.00
N LEU A 25 -14.79 -52.99 26.92
CA LEU A 25 -13.97 -51.79 26.92
C LEU A 25 -14.84 -50.54 27.05
N SER A 26 -14.39 -49.62 27.89
CA SER A 26 -14.94 -48.28 27.94
C SER A 26 -14.54 -47.49 26.69
N ARG A 27 -15.34 -46.48 26.35
CA ARG A 27 -15.06 -45.60 25.21
C ARG A 27 -13.71 -44.90 25.34
N PHE A 28 -13.31 -44.55 26.57
CA PHE A 28 -12.05 -43.85 26.81
C PHE A 28 -10.83 -44.78 26.64
N GLU A 29 -10.94 -46.06 26.99
CA GLU A 29 -9.88 -47.06 26.74
C GLU A 29 -9.62 -47.23 25.24
N ILE A 30 -10.68 -47.22 24.42
CA ILE A 30 -10.54 -47.26 22.95
C ILE A 30 -9.82 -46.01 22.44
N VAL A 31 -10.15 -44.82 22.97
CA VAL A 31 -9.48 -43.56 22.61
C VAL A 31 -7.99 -43.58 22.99
N GLN A 32 -7.66 -44.07 24.18
CA GLN A 32 -6.27 -44.22 24.62
C GLN A 32 -5.49 -45.20 23.75
N GLU A 33 -6.11 -46.29 23.31
CA GLU A 33 -5.47 -47.25 22.40
C GLU A 33 -5.23 -46.62 21.01
N GLY A 34 -6.18 -45.84 20.50
CA GLY A 34 -5.99 -45.07 19.26
C GLY A 34 -4.82 -44.10 19.35
N ALA A 35 -4.78 -43.28 20.41
CA ALA A 35 -3.67 -42.36 20.66
C ALA A 35 -2.32 -43.09 20.70
N ARG A 36 -2.26 -44.25 21.38
CA ARG A 36 -1.02 -45.03 21.48
C ARG A 36 -0.48 -45.50 20.13
N ARG A 37 -1.35 -45.82 19.16
CA ARG A 37 -0.93 -46.25 17.82
C ARG A 37 -0.21 -45.15 17.03
N ASP A 38 -0.45 -43.89 17.40
CA ASP A 38 0.18 -42.71 16.79
C ASP A 38 1.29 -42.13 17.70
N ASP A 39 1.84 -42.94 18.61
CA ASP A 39 2.85 -42.55 19.61
C ASP A 39 2.41 -41.37 20.51
N ILE A 40 1.10 -41.28 20.80
CA ILE A 40 0.50 -40.30 21.71
C ILE A 40 0.12 -41.00 23.04
N GLU A 41 0.67 -40.51 24.15
CA GLU A 41 0.31 -40.93 25.51
C GLU A 41 -0.54 -39.86 26.19
N ILE A 42 -1.77 -40.21 26.59
CA ILE A 42 -2.64 -39.34 27.41
C ILE A 42 -2.27 -39.53 28.90
N VAL A 43 -1.45 -38.62 29.43
CA VAL A 43 -0.89 -38.69 30.80
C VAL A 43 -1.89 -38.23 31.86
N HIS A 44 -2.68 -37.20 31.54
CA HIS A 44 -3.63 -36.62 32.48
C HIS A 44 -4.93 -36.28 31.76
N TYR A 45 -6.05 -36.73 32.32
CA TYR A 45 -7.40 -36.40 31.85
C TYR A 45 -8.30 -36.17 33.07
N GLU A 46 -8.66 -34.91 33.32
CA GLU A 46 -9.46 -34.54 34.49
C GLU A 46 -10.63 -33.61 34.12
N PRO A 47 -11.87 -33.94 34.54
CA PRO A 47 -12.99 -33.01 34.45
C PRO A 47 -12.72 -31.73 35.27
N GLN A 48 -12.95 -30.56 34.68
CA GLN A 48 -12.75 -29.27 35.38
C GLN A 48 -13.74 -29.02 36.51
N VAL A 49 -14.94 -29.61 36.41
CA VAL A 49 -16.03 -29.43 37.36
C VAL A 49 -16.77 -30.75 37.56
N VAL A 50 -17.28 -30.95 38.76
CA VAL A 50 -18.06 -32.15 39.09
C VAL A 50 -19.40 -32.10 38.35
N PRO A 51 -19.77 -33.14 37.60
CA PRO A 51 -21.07 -33.22 36.92
C PRO A 51 -22.25 -33.05 37.89
N GLY A 52 -23.25 -32.29 37.47
CA GLY A 52 -24.46 -31.98 38.23
C GLY A 52 -24.28 -30.89 39.30
N SER A 53 -23.06 -30.40 39.54
CA SER A 53 -22.74 -29.45 40.61
C SER A 53 -23.33 -28.05 40.38
N LYS A 54 -23.46 -27.27 41.47
CA LYS A 54 -23.88 -25.86 41.38
C LYS A 54 -22.88 -25.02 40.57
N ALA A 55 -21.59 -25.35 40.62
CA ALA A 55 -20.53 -24.66 39.88
C ALA A 55 -20.67 -24.88 38.37
N GLU A 56 -20.89 -26.13 37.93
CA GLU A 56 -21.14 -26.46 36.53
C GLU A 56 -22.35 -25.71 35.99
N ARG A 57 -23.50 -25.74 36.69
CA ARG A 57 -24.71 -25.01 36.27
C ARG A 57 -24.48 -23.50 36.12
N ARG A 58 -23.62 -22.90 36.95
CA ARG A 58 -23.26 -21.48 36.83
C ARG A 58 -22.43 -21.20 35.59
N LEU A 59 -21.43 -22.04 35.31
CA LEU A 59 -20.59 -21.91 34.12
C LEU A 59 -21.39 -22.14 32.83
N VAL A 60 -22.27 -23.14 32.81
CA VAL A 60 -23.20 -23.38 31.69
C VAL A 60 -24.06 -22.16 31.40
N ARG A 61 -24.63 -21.53 32.44
CA ARG A 61 -25.40 -20.27 32.26
C ARG A 61 -24.54 -19.12 31.75
N THR A 62 -23.29 -19.04 32.19
CA THR A 62 -22.35 -17.99 31.75
C THR A 62 -22.03 -18.16 30.26
N VAL A 63 -21.68 -19.37 29.84
CA VAL A 63 -21.44 -19.70 28.42
C VAL A 63 -22.71 -19.45 27.59
N ALA A 64 -23.86 -19.92 28.06
CA ALA A 64 -25.14 -19.68 27.40
C ALA A 64 -25.45 -18.18 27.27
N SER A 65 -25.15 -17.36 28.28
CA SER A 65 -25.38 -15.92 28.22
C SER A 65 -24.56 -15.22 27.14
N PHE A 66 -23.31 -15.66 26.89
CA PHE A 66 -22.49 -15.14 25.80
C PHE A 66 -23.07 -15.49 24.42
N PHE A 67 -23.56 -16.72 24.25
CA PHE A 67 -24.19 -17.14 22.99
C PHE A 67 -25.57 -16.48 22.78
N LEU A 68 -26.34 -16.26 23.84
CA LEU A 68 -27.60 -15.51 23.76
C LEU A 68 -27.36 -14.02 23.45
N LEU A 69 -26.35 -13.41 24.08
CA LEU A 69 -25.93 -12.03 23.76
C LEU A 69 -25.47 -11.93 22.30
N THR A 70 -24.74 -12.93 21.81
CA THR A 70 -24.35 -13.03 20.41
C THR A 70 -25.58 -13.02 19.50
N GLY A 71 -26.55 -13.91 19.76
CA GLY A 71 -27.76 -14.01 18.97
C GLY A 71 -28.56 -12.71 18.96
N LEU A 72 -28.67 -12.05 20.12
CA LEU A 72 -29.34 -10.76 20.25
C LEU A 72 -28.62 -9.66 19.48
N ALA A 73 -27.29 -9.57 19.60
CA ALA A 73 -26.49 -8.57 18.91
C ALA A 73 -26.47 -8.79 17.38
N ALA A 74 -26.39 -10.04 16.91
CA ALA A 74 -26.48 -10.38 15.50
C ALA A 74 -27.88 -10.08 14.91
N THR A 75 -28.94 -10.31 15.70
CA THR A 75 -30.30 -9.93 15.31
C THR A 75 -30.46 -8.42 15.24
N ALA A 76 -29.90 -7.69 16.22
CA ALA A 76 -29.89 -6.23 16.20
C ALA A 76 -29.10 -5.70 15.00
N PHE A 77 -27.94 -6.29 14.67
CA PHE A 77 -27.18 -5.97 13.47
C PHE A 77 -28.04 -6.09 12.21
N LEU A 78 -28.74 -7.22 12.04
CA LEU A 78 -29.60 -7.45 10.88
C LEU A 78 -30.74 -6.42 10.84
N ALA A 79 -31.37 -6.14 11.97
CA ALA A 79 -32.45 -5.16 12.04
C ALA A 79 -31.97 -3.74 11.69
N ILE A 80 -30.80 -3.34 12.20
CA ILE A 80 -30.18 -2.05 11.88
C ILE A 80 -29.84 -2.02 10.38
N TYR A 81 -29.20 -3.07 9.86
CA TYR A 81 -28.80 -3.15 8.45
C TYR A 81 -29.99 -3.00 7.49
N ILE A 82 -31.15 -3.57 7.82
CA ILE A 82 -32.33 -3.54 6.94
C ILE A 82 -33.14 -2.24 7.11
N TRP A 83 -33.37 -1.78 8.35
CA TRP A 83 -34.39 -0.76 8.63
C TRP A 83 -33.86 0.57 9.13
N TRP A 84 -32.57 0.69 9.45
CA TRP A 84 -32.02 1.97 9.91
C TRP A 84 -31.76 2.92 8.73
N PRO A 85 -31.97 4.24 8.86
CA PRO A 85 -31.66 5.19 7.80
C PRO A 85 -30.17 5.12 7.46
N TRP A 86 -29.84 4.71 6.23
CA TRP A 86 -28.46 4.57 5.76
C TRP A 86 -28.08 5.60 4.70
N GLU A 87 -29.06 6.25 4.08
CA GLU A 87 -28.86 7.27 3.05
C GLU A 87 -28.22 8.52 3.66
N TYR A 88 -27.22 9.07 2.96
CA TYR A 88 -26.53 10.28 3.41
C TYR A 88 -27.50 11.46 3.45
N ALA A 89 -27.62 12.09 4.62
CA ALA A 89 -28.26 13.39 4.78
C ALA A 89 -27.26 14.43 5.32
N PRO A 90 -27.31 15.69 4.86
CA PRO A 90 -26.52 16.75 5.46
C PRO A 90 -26.98 17.03 6.91
N GLY A 91 -26.06 17.46 7.76
CA GLY A 91 -26.34 17.79 9.17
C GLY A 91 -26.25 16.60 10.13
N ARG A 92 -27.07 16.64 11.18
CA ARG A 92 -27.13 15.61 12.22
C ARG A 92 -28.43 14.83 12.06
N GLY A 93 -28.31 13.53 11.86
CA GLY A 93 -29.45 12.63 11.65
C GLY A 93 -29.15 11.22 12.13
N GLY A 94 -30.16 10.34 12.05
CA GLY A 94 -30.02 8.92 12.37
C GLY A 94 -29.02 8.21 11.45
N ASP A 95 -28.84 8.69 10.23
CA ASP A 95 -27.88 8.18 9.25
C ASP A 95 -26.43 8.16 9.75
N LYS A 96 -26.06 9.14 10.60
CA LYS A 96 -24.72 9.18 11.21
C LYS A 96 -24.47 8.05 12.19
N TRP A 97 -25.52 7.42 12.70
CA TRP A 97 -25.43 6.27 13.61
C TRP A 97 -25.45 4.93 12.90
N TYR A 98 -25.73 4.88 11.60
CA TYR A 98 -25.81 3.62 10.86
C TYR A 98 -24.53 2.79 10.97
N THR A 99 -23.39 3.34 10.53
CA THR A 99 -22.09 2.64 10.57
C THR A 99 -21.63 2.32 12.00
N PRO A 100 -21.70 3.25 12.99
CA PRO A 100 -21.38 2.93 14.38
C PRO A 100 -22.23 1.79 14.97
N LEU A 101 -23.54 1.78 14.72
CA LEU A 101 -24.45 0.76 15.24
C LEU A 101 -24.16 -0.61 14.64
N LEU A 102 -23.90 -0.69 13.33
CA LEU A 102 -23.42 -1.92 12.67
C LEU A 102 -22.12 -2.41 13.31
N GLY A 103 -21.14 -1.53 13.49
CA GLY A 103 -19.87 -1.89 14.12
C GLY A 103 -20.01 -2.40 15.55
N VAL A 104 -20.82 -1.74 16.39
CA VAL A 104 -21.04 -2.12 17.79
C VAL A 104 -21.76 -3.46 17.88
N THR A 105 -22.86 -3.64 17.15
CA THR A 105 -23.63 -4.89 17.18
C THR A 105 -22.84 -6.08 16.63
N LEU A 106 -22.09 -5.90 15.54
CA LEU A 106 -21.19 -6.93 15.02
C LEU A 106 -20.05 -7.23 16.00
N GLY A 107 -19.44 -6.21 16.58
CA GLY A 107 -18.39 -6.35 17.58
C GLY A 107 -18.85 -7.14 18.80
N ILE A 108 -20.03 -6.82 19.36
CA ILE A 108 -20.63 -7.56 20.48
C ILE A 108 -20.90 -9.02 20.08
N ALA A 109 -21.40 -9.27 18.87
CA ALA A 109 -21.66 -10.63 18.41
C ALA A 109 -20.38 -11.47 18.33
N LEU A 110 -19.32 -10.95 17.70
CA LEU A 110 -18.05 -11.66 17.57
C LEU A 110 -17.35 -11.87 18.91
N LEU A 111 -17.36 -10.85 19.77
CA LEU A 111 -16.82 -10.97 21.13
C LEU A 111 -17.61 -11.98 21.96
N GLY A 112 -18.94 -11.97 21.86
CA GLY A 112 -19.81 -12.94 22.51
C GLY A 112 -19.46 -14.39 22.11
N ILE A 113 -19.26 -14.65 20.81
CA ILE A 113 -18.82 -15.97 20.33
C ILE A 113 -17.46 -16.34 20.91
N GLY A 114 -16.49 -15.43 20.81
CA GLY A 114 -15.13 -15.66 21.30
C GLY A 114 -15.09 -15.96 22.79
N PHE A 115 -15.73 -15.13 23.62
CA PHE A 115 -15.80 -15.36 25.07
C PHE A 115 -16.62 -16.61 25.43
N GLY A 116 -17.68 -16.91 24.69
CA GLY A 116 -18.47 -18.13 24.84
C GLY A 116 -17.62 -19.40 24.64
N ILE A 117 -16.94 -19.49 23.49
CA ILE A 117 -16.07 -20.63 23.15
C ILE A 117 -14.89 -20.74 24.12
N LEU A 118 -14.20 -19.62 24.42
CA LEU A 118 -13.06 -19.64 25.34
C LEU A 118 -13.48 -20.06 26.75
N THR A 119 -14.61 -19.57 27.25
CA THR A 119 -15.12 -19.95 28.57
C THR A 119 -15.52 -21.42 28.59
N TRP A 120 -16.20 -21.90 27.54
CA TRP A 120 -16.55 -23.31 27.39
C TRP A 120 -15.29 -24.20 27.40
N GLY A 121 -14.32 -23.89 26.54
CA GLY A 121 -13.06 -24.63 26.44
C GLY A 121 -12.22 -24.60 27.72
N LYS A 122 -12.07 -23.43 28.35
CA LYS A 122 -11.20 -23.30 29.54
C LYS A 122 -11.83 -23.79 30.84
N LYS A 123 -13.16 -23.78 30.96
CA LYS A 123 -13.84 -23.99 32.27
C LYS A 123 -14.73 -25.24 32.33
N LEU A 124 -15.16 -25.78 31.19
CA LEU A 124 -16.06 -26.95 31.15
C LEU A 124 -15.43 -28.15 30.45
N LEU A 125 -14.59 -27.95 29.42
CA LEU A 125 -13.89 -29.08 28.79
C LEU A 125 -12.83 -29.67 29.73
N PRO A 126 -12.66 -31.00 29.76
CA PRO A 126 -11.63 -31.67 30.55
C PRO A 126 -10.22 -31.15 30.23
N LYS A 127 -9.36 -31.11 31.25
CA LYS A 127 -7.93 -30.88 31.02
C LYS A 127 -7.32 -32.17 30.51
N GLU A 128 -6.76 -32.11 29.32
CA GLU A 128 -5.97 -33.20 28.76
C GLU A 128 -4.51 -32.75 28.65
N VAL A 129 -3.60 -33.57 29.18
CA VAL A 129 -2.17 -33.47 28.90
C VAL A 129 -1.78 -34.73 28.16
N SER A 130 -1.48 -34.59 26.88
CA SER A 130 -0.94 -35.64 26.04
C SER A 130 0.52 -35.34 25.69
N ILE A 131 1.33 -36.40 25.66
CA ILE A 131 2.73 -36.37 25.22
C ILE A 131 2.76 -37.13 23.90
N GLN A 132 3.21 -36.46 22.85
CA GLN A 132 3.48 -37.10 21.57
C GLN A 132 4.98 -37.02 21.30
N ASP A 133 5.59 -38.17 21.01
CA ASP A 133 6.98 -38.19 20.56
C ASP A 133 7.04 -37.54 19.18
N ARG A 134 7.70 -36.38 19.10
CA ARG A 134 7.85 -35.67 17.83
C ARG A 134 8.82 -36.45 16.97
N HIS A 135 8.36 -36.95 15.82
CA HIS A 135 9.21 -37.51 14.77
C HIS A 135 9.99 -36.40 14.06
N GLU A 136 10.90 -35.76 14.80
CA GLU A 136 11.79 -34.72 14.30
C GLU A 136 13.13 -35.32 13.88
N GLY A 137 13.36 -35.29 12.57
CA GLY A 137 14.59 -35.73 11.94
C GLY A 137 14.33 -35.84 10.45
N ALA A 138 15.33 -35.56 9.63
CA ALA A 138 15.23 -36.04 8.26
C ALA A 138 15.09 -37.58 8.31
N GLY A 139 14.39 -38.18 7.34
CA GLY A 139 14.05 -39.62 7.33
C GLY A 139 15.26 -40.52 7.62
N SER A 140 15.03 -41.80 7.90
CA SER A 140 16.13 -42.72 8.21
C SER A 140 17.22 -42.62 7.12
N GLU A 141 18.47 -42.89 7.48
CA GLU A 141 19.56 -42.88 6.50
C GLU A 141 19.23 -43.79 5.31
N GLU A 142 18.57 -44.92 5.59
CA GLU A 142 17.99 -45.82 4.61
C GLU A 142 16.96 -45.13 3.70
N ASP A 143 15.95 -44.43 4.23
CA ASP A 143 14.94 -43.72 3.43
C ASP A 143 15.56 -42.65 2.52
N ARG A 144 16.57 -41.93 3.02
CA ARG A 144 17.29 -40.92 2.23
C ARG A 144 18.10 -41.55 1.11
N ILE A 145 18.77 -42.66 1.40
CA ILE A 145 19.52 -43.42 0.40
C ILE A 145 18.56 -43.99 -0.65
N ILE A 146 17.46 -44.63 -0.23
CA ILE A 146 16.43 -45.18 -1.13
C ILE A 146 15.87 -44.06 -2.01
N THR A 147 15.48 -42.93 -1.43
CA THR A 147 14.92 -41.80 -2.18
C THR A 147 15.94 -41.23 -3.16
N GLY A 148 17.17 -40.97 -2.70
CA GLY A 148 18.25 -40.44 -3.55
C GLY A 148 18.63 -41.38 -4.69
N GLN A 149 18.79 -42.67 -4.41
CA GLN A 149 19.10 -43.69 -5.43
C GLN A 149 17.94 -43.88 -6.40
N THR A 150 16.69 -43.83 -5.92
CA THR A 150 15.51 -43.89 -6.79
C THR A 150 15.49 -42.70 -7.76
N MET A 151 15.74 -41.48 -7.27
CA MET A 151 15.82 -40.27 -8.11
C MET A 151 16.97 -40.36 -9.14
N LEU A 152 18.16 -40.79 -8.71
CA LEU A 152 19.33 -40.92 -9.58
C LEU A 152 19.13 -42.01 -10.64
N TYR A 153 18.58 -43.16 -10.24
CA TYR A 153 18.27 -44.26 -11.15
C TYR A 153 17.26 -43.81 -12.22
N MET A 154 16.19 -43.11 -11.83
CA MET A 154 15.25 -42.51 -12.78
C MET A 154 15.92 -41.49 -13.71
N ALA A 155 16.80 -40.64 -13.19
CA ALA A 155 17.54 -39.67 -14.01
C ALA A 155 18.49 -40.34 -15.03
N ASP A 156 19.11 -41.46 -14.67
CA ASP A 156 19.97 -42.22 -15.57
C ASP A 156 19.16 -43.01 -16.61
N GLU A 157 18.00 -43.56 -16.23
CA GLU A 157 17.08 -44.29 -17.13
C GLU A 157 16.44 -43.37 -18.19
N LEU A 158 16.21 -42.10 -17.85
CA LEU A 158 15.84 -41.06 -18.84
C LEU A 158 16.89 -40.94 -19.97
N GLY A 159 18.12 -41.39 -19.76
CA GLY A 159 19.14 -41.54 -20.79
C GLY A 159 19.65 -40.21 -21.38
N VAL A 160 19.28 -39.06 -20.80
CA VAL A 160 19.63 -37.72 -21.28
C VAL A 160 21.15 -37.51 -21.26
N LYS A 161 21.86 -38.02 -20.23
CA LYS A 161 23.33 -37.99 -20.17
C LYS A 161 23.99 -38.82 -21.28
N ARG A 162 23.40 -39.95 -21.65
CA ARG A 162 23.93 -40.85 -22.70
C ARG A 162 23.61 -40.32 -24.11
N ARG A 163 22.65 -39.41 -24.24
CA ARG A 163 22.17 -38.85 -25.50
C ARG A 163 22.21 -37.31 -25.43
N PRO A 164 23.41 -36.69 -25.41
CA PRO A 164 23.56 -35.25 -25.17
C PRO A 164 22.83 -34.38 -26.20
N LEU A 165 22.66 -34.88 -27.43
CA LEU A 165 21.88 -34.21 -28.46
C LEU A 165 20.41 -34.01 -28.06
N LEU A 166 19.80 -34.95 -27.32
CA LEU A 166 18.42 -34.81 -26.84
C LEU A 166 18.30 -33.76 -25.73
N GLY A 167 19.26 -33.69 -24.81
CA GLY A 167 19.28 -32.66 -23.78
C GLY A 167 19.50 -31.27 -24.37
N LEU A 168 20.43 -31.16 -25.33
CA LEU A 168 20.70 -29.90 -26.02
C LEU A 168 19.51 -29.46 -26.89
N SER A 169 18.86 -30.38 -27.61
CA SER A 169 17.69 -30.05 -28.44
C SER A 169 16.47 -29.69 -27.58
N LEU A 170 16.28 -30.34 -26.44
CA LEU A 170 15.23 -29.99 -25.48
C LEU A 170 15.43 -28.57 -24.94
N LEU A 171 16.65 -28.24 -24.49
CA LEU A 171 16.97 -26.90 -24.00
C LEU A 171 16.83 -25.84 -25.12
N ALA A 172 17.46 -26.08 -26.27
CA ALA A 172 17.44 -25.15 -27.40
C ALA A 172 16.02 -24.97 -27.98
N GLY A 173 15.19 -26.01 -27.93
CA GLY A 173 13.80 -25.96 -28.38
C GLY A 173 12.85 -25.30 -27.38
N LEU A 174 12.99 -25.58 -26.08
CA LEU A 174 12.08 -25.08 -25.04
C LEU A 174 12.46 -23.69 -24.51
N ALA A 175 13.74 -23.30 -24.51
CA ALA A 175 14.14 -21.99 -24.00
C ALA A 175 13.48 -20.82 -24.77
N PRO A 176 13.43 -20.83 -26.12
CA PRO A 176 12.69 -19.82 -26.88
C PRO A 176 11.18 -19.85 -26.60
N VAL A 177 10.59 -21.04 -26.38
CA VAL A 177 9.17 -21.17 -26.00
C VAL A 177 8.90 -20.49 -24.67
N GLY A 178 9.78 -20.69 -23.68
CA GLY A 178 9.71 -19.99 -22.40
C GLY A 178 9.83 -18.47 -22.54
N ALA A 179 10.75 -18.00 -23.40
CA ALA A 179 10.90 -16.58 -23.68
C ALA A 179 9.66 -15.98 -24.37
N VAL A 180 9.06 -16.68 -25.35
CA VAL A 180 7.83 -16.25 -26.04
C VAL A 180 6.64 -16.21 -25.09
N ALA A 181 6.54 -17.16 -24.15
CA ALA A 181 5.50 -17.15 -23.13
C ALA A 181 5.66 -15.99 -22.13
N ALA A 182 6.90 -15.66 -21.76
CA ALA A 182 7.20 -14.55 -20.85
C ALA A 182 7.08 -13.17 -21.51
N ALA A 183 7.38 -13.07 -22.82
CA ALA A 183 7.44 -11.82 -23.56
C ALA A 183 6.17 -10.94 -23.45
N PRO A 184 4.93 -11.43 -23.61
CA PRO A 184 3.75 -10.57 -23.45
C PRO A 184 3.49 -10.18 -21.99
N LEU A 185 3.84 -11.04 -21.03
CA LEU A 185 3.65 -10.77 -19.60
C LEU A 185 4.62 -9.70 -19.08
N VAL A 186 5.88 -9.78 -19.50
CA VAL A 186 6.93 -8.83 -19.09
C VAL A 186 6.90 -7.62 -20.01
N GLY A 187 6.90 -7.83 -21.33
CA GLY A 187 6.90 -6.77 -22.33
C GLY A 187 5.65 -5.90 -22.30
N GLY A 188 4.48 -6.45 -21.96
CA GLY A 188 3.26 -5.66 -21.77
C GLY A 188 3.32 -4.66 -20.61
N LEU A 189 4.21 -4.88 -19.63
CA LEU A 189 4.43 -3.98 -18.51
C LEU A 189 5.53 -2.94 -18.79
N ILE A 190 6.33 -3.13 -19.85
CA ILE A 190 7.41 -2.22 -20.23
C ILE A 190 6.86 -1.19 -21.21
N SER A 191 6.86 0.08 -20.79
CA SER A 191 6.50 1.22 -21.64
C SER A 191 7.75 1.99 -22.06
N ASP A 192 7.79 2.47 -23.29
CA ASP A 192 8.83 3.40 -23.74
C ASP A 192 8.52 4.82 -23.21
N PRO A 193 9.35 5.39 -22.32
CA PRO A 193 9.13 6.72 -21.75
C PRO A 193 9.50 7.86 -22.72
N HIS A 194 10.13 7.56 -23.87
CA HIS A 194 10.64 8.57 -24.80
C HIS A 194 9.71 8.91 -25.97
N LYS A 195 8.55 8.25 -26.07
CA LYS A 195 7.67 8.31 -27.27
C LYS A 195 7.42 9.73 -27.79
N ASN A 196 7.19 10.69 -26.90
CA ASN A 196 6.82 12.07 -27.25
C ASN A 196 7.61 13.13 -26.48
N ASN A 197 8.81 12.80 -26.00
CA ASN A 197 9.62 13.70 -25.16
C ASN A 197 8.85 14.23 -23.91
N GLN A 198 7.91 13.43 -23.39
CA GLN A 198 6.91 13.83 -22.39
C GLN A 198 7.48 14.29 -21.04
N MET A 199 8.75 14.01 -20.78
CA MET A 199 9.46 14.43 -19.56
C MET A 199 10.12 15.82 -19.69
N PHE A 200 10.16 16.36 -20.91
CA PHE A 200 10.85 17.61 -21.25
C PHE A 200 9.92 18.68 -21.82
N THR A 201 8.64 18.36 -22.02
CA THR A 201 7.64 19.27 -22.56
C THR A 201 6.43 19.32 -21.65
N THR A 202 5.83 20.50 -21.52
CA THR A 202 4.59 20.69 -20.75
C THR A 202 3.47 21.19 -21.67
N GLY A 203 2.27 21.41 -21.11
CA GLY A 203 1.16 22.05 -21.82
C GLY A 203 1.42 23.51 -22.22
N PHE A 204 2.52 24.13 -21.76
CA PHE A 204 2.96 25.45 -22.24
C PHE A 204 3.87 25.39 -23.47
N ALA A 205 4.25 24.19 -23.93
CA ALA A 205 4.90 24.03 -25.22
C ALA A 205 4.06 24.71 -26.32
N PRO A 206 4.64 25.57 -27.16
CA PRO A 206 3.92 26.23 -28.24
C PRO A 206 3.18 25.23 -29.13
N ALA A 207 1.92 25.52 -29.45
CA ALA A 207 1.14 24.71 -30.38
C ALA A 207 1.81 24.65 -31.76
N GLU A 208 1.53 23.60 -32.55
CA GLU A 208 1.97 23.50 -33.95
C GLU A 208 1.55 24.77 -34.71
N GLY A 209 2.52 25.65 -35.02
CA GLY A 209 2.28 27.00 -35.54
C GLY A 209 2.92 28.15 -34.74
N GLY A 210 3.54 27.87 -33.59
CA GLY A 210 4.36 28.83 -32.84
C GLY A 210 3.55 29.85 -32.02
N GLY A 211 2.26 29.58 -31.79
CA GLY A 211 1.39 30.44 -30.98
C GLY A 211 1.75 30.39 -29.49
N LYS A 212 1.68 31.54 -28.82
CA LYS A 212 1.87 31.67 -27.36
C LYS A 212 0.64 31.12 -26.64
N ILE A 213 0.86 30.44 -25.51
CA ILE A 213 -0.22 29.80 -24.74
C ILE A 213 -0.75 30.76 -23.68
N ARG A 214 -2.05 31.07 -23.70
CA ARG A 214 -2.68 31.89 -22.67
C ARG A 214 -2.67 31.21 -21.31
N LEU A 215 -2.47 32.01 -20.27
CA LEU A 215 -2.61 31.56 -18.89
C LEU A 215 -4.09 31.71 -18.50
N VAL A 216 -4.70 30.59 -18.11
CA VAL A 216 -6.12 30.54 -17.72
C VAL A 216 -6.29 30.09 -16.28
N ARG A 217 -7.43 30.44 -15.69
CA ARG A 217 -7.88 29.93 -14.39
C ARG A 217 -8.40 28.50 -14.52
N GLU A 218 -8.73 27.88 -13.39
CA GLU A 218 -9.37 26.56 -13.33
C GLU A 218 -10.73 26.50 -14.07
N ASP A 219 -11.42 27.64 -14.23
CA ASP A 219 -12.65 27.75 -15.01
C ASP A 219 -12.43 28.08 -16.49
N GLY A 220 -11.17 28.10 -16.96
CA GLY A 220 -10.79 28.39 -18.34
C GLY A 220 -10.78 29.88 -18.70
N ARG A 221 -11.13 30.79 -17.79
CA ARG A 221 -11.07 32.23 -18.08
C ARG A 221 -9.61 32.72 -18.15
N PRO A 222 -9.24 33.53 -19.16
CA PRO A 222 -7.89 34.08 -19.27
C PRO A 222 -7.62 35.11 -18.17
N VAL A 223 -6.35 35.22 -17.76
CA VAL A 223 -5.92 36.06 -16.62
C VAL A 223 -5.34 37.38 -17.10
N ARG A 224 -5.72 38.48 -16.45
CA ARG A 224 -5.15 39.83 -16.67
C ARG A 224 -4.23 40.24 -15.51
N PRO A 225 -3.30 41.19 -15.68
CA PRO A 225 -2.52 41.75 -14.57
C PRO A 225 -3.36 42.22 -13.37
N ALA A 226 -4.45 42.95 -13.64
CA ALA A 226 -5.32 43.51 -12.59
C ALA A 226 -6.03 42.44 -11.71
N ASP A 227 -5.99 41.18 -12.12
CA ASP A 227 -6.61 40.07 -11.39
C ASP A 227 -5.86 39.66 -10.11
N ILE A 228 -4.61 40.12 -9.95
CA ILE A 228 -3.74 39.73 -8.84
C ILE A 228 -3.27 40.99 -8.13
N SER A 229 -3.63 41.12 -6.85
CA SER A 229 -3.14 42.22 -6.00
C SER A 229 -1.63 42.11 -5.77
N SER A 230 -0.95 43.21 -5.44
CA SER A 230 0.48 43.17 -5.08
C SER A 230 0.70 42.30 -3.83
N GLY A 231 1.69 41.41 -3.90
CA GLY A 231 1.90 40.32 -2.93
C GLY A 231 0.97 39.10 -3.14
N GLY A 232 0.02 39.18 -4.06
CA GLY A 232 -0.93 38.12 -4.36
C GLY A 232 -0.36 37.05 -5.30
N GLN A 233 -1.05 35.92 -5.35
CA GLN A 233 -0.76 34.81 -6.26
C GLN A 233 -2.05 34.26 -6.89
N LEU A 234 -1.90 33.60 -8.03
CA LEU A 234 -2.96 32.85 -8.68
C LEU A 234 -2.40 31.57 -9.29
N THR A 235 -3.09 30.44 -9.11
CA THR A 235 -2.78 29.23 -9.89
C THR A 235 -3.32 29.42 -11.31
N VAL A 236 -2.47 29.19 -12.29
CA VAL A 236 -2.79 29.30 -13.71
C VAL A 236 -2.44 28.01 -14.44
N PHE A 237 -3.15 27.76 -15.53
CA PHE A 237 -3.04 26.58 -16.37
C PHE A 237 -2.83 26.98 -17.83
N PRO A 238 -2.35 26.06 -18.68
CA PRO A 238 -2.35 26.23 -20.12
C PRO A 238 -3.76 26.41 -20.70
N GLY A 239 -3.99 27.48 -21.45
CA GLY A 239 -5.24 27.76 -22.17
C GLY A 239 -5.39 26.95 -23.45
N ILE A 240 -5.16 25.63 -23.38
CA ILE A 240 -5.31 24.67 -24.48
C ILE A 240 -6.39 23.64 -24.13
N ASP A 241 -6.80 22.86 -25.12
CA ASP A 241 -7.68 21.72 -24.87
C ASP A 241 -7.07 20.78 -23.83
N HIS A 242 -7.89 20.35 -22.87
CA HIS A 242 -7.47 19.56 -21.71
C HIS A 242 -6.35 20.17 -20.83
N GLY A 243 -5.99 21.45 -20.99
CA GLY A 243 -4.90 22.09 -20.23
C GLY A 243 -5.12 22.18 -18.71
N ILE A 244 -6.38 22.11 -18.26
CA ILE A 244 -6.78 22.12 -16.84
C ILE A 244 -6.95 20.68 -16.30
N SER A 245 -6.88 19.67 -17.18
CA SER A 245 -7.10 18.27 -16.80
C SER A 245 -5.80 17.57 -16.39
N ASN A 246 -5.92 16.35 -15.87
CA ASN A 246 -4.78 15.50 -15.52
C ASN A 246 -3.89 15.10 -16.71
N LYS A 247 -4.29 15.39 -17.96
CA LYS A 247 -3.43 15.21 -19.13
C LYS A 247 -2.18 16.09 -19.08
N HIS A 248 -2.27 17.25 -18.43
CA HIS A 248 -1.21 18.23 -18.25
C HIS A 248 -0.98 18.51 -16.75
N ALA A 249 -0.89 17.45 -15.94
CA ALA A 249 -0.75 17.54 -14.49
C ALA A 249 0.58 18.18 -14.04
N ASP A 250 1.56 18.23 -14.92
CA ASP A 250 2.86 18.89 -14.76
C ASP A 250 2.82 20.41 -15.02
N SER A 251 1.76 20.89 -15.66
CA SER A 251 1.67 22.24 -16.22
C SER A 251 1.01 23.31 -15.33
N PRO A 252 0.45 23.04 -14.13
CA PRO A 252 0.02 24.13 -13.26
C PRO A 252 1.20 25.04 -12.87
N ALA A 253 1.03 26.34 -13.08
CA ALA A 253 1.99 27.36 -12.66
C ALA A 253 1.39 28.26 -11.59
N LEU A 254 2.25 28.88 -10.80
CA LEU A 254 1.90 29.87 -9.81
C LEU A 254 2.35 31.25 -10.30
N LEU A 255 1.38 32.06 -10.72
CA LEU A 255 1.60 33.43 -11.14
C LEU A 255 1.54 34.35 -9.91
N ILE A 256 2.64 35.03 -9.61
CA ILE A 256 2.84 35.85 -8.42
C ILE A 256 3.03 37.30 -8.85
N HIS A 257 2.25 38.21 -8.27
CA HIS A 257 2.47 39.64 -8.41
C HIS A 257 3.33 40.12 -7.23
N LEU A 258 4.62 40.33 -7.48
CA LEU A 258 5.56 40.75 -6.45
C LEU A 258 5.33 42.23 -6.08
N ARG A 259 5.68 42.58 -4.83
CA ARG A 259 5.82 43.98 -4.41
C ARG A 259 7.01 44.61 -5.12
N ASP A 260 7.03 45.93 -5.26
CA ASP A 260 8.07 46.62 -6.06
C ASP A 260 9.50 46.27 -5.64
N SER A 261 9.80 46.28 -4.33
CA SER A 261 11.12 45.90 -3.80
C SER A 261 11.50 44.47 -4.13
N ASP A 262 10.53 43.57 -4.02
CA ASP A 262 10.70 42.13 -4.19
C ASP A 262 10.88 41.79 -5.67
N ALA A 263 10.17 42.50 -6.56
CA ALA A 263 10.32 42.40 -8.00
C ALA A 263 11.70 42.84 -8.47
N GLN A 264 12.27 43.89 -7.88
CA GLN A 264 13.64 44.34 -8.18
C GLN A 264 14.69 43.30 -7.72
N GLU A 265 14.48 42.67 -6.57
CA GLU A 265 15.32 41.56 -6.10
C GLU A 265 15.24 40.35 -7.04
N ALA A 266 14.02 39.92 -7.37
CA ALA A 266 13.77 38.82 -8.29
C ALA A 266 14.39 39.07 -9.68
N ARG A 267 14.28 40.29 -10.21
CA ARG A 267 14.88 40.64 -11.51
C ARG A 267 16.41 40.52 -11.48
N ARG A 268 17.05 41.05 -10.44
CA ARG A 268 18.51 40.89 -10.24
C ARG A 268 18.90 39.43 -10.08
N ALA A 269 18.07 38.61 -9.44
CA ALA A 269 18.32 37.17 -9.33
C ALA A 269 18.19 36.43 -10.66
N ASN A 270 17.20 36.81 -11.46
CA ASN A 270 16.96 36.24 -12.79
C ASN A 270 18.09 36.59 -13.77
N GLU A 271 18.57 37.84 -13.75
CA GLU A 271 19.72 38.27 -14.57
C GLU A 271 20.97 37.41 -14.34
N ARG A 272 21.24 37.01 -13.08
CA ARG A 272 22.41 36.17 -12.74
C ARG A 272 22.41 34.80 -13.44
N ILE A 273 21.24 34.30 -13.83
CA ILE A 273 21.11 32.97 -14.44
C ILE A 273 20.52 33.01 -15.86
N GLY A 274 20.45 34.19 -16.48
CA GLY A 274 19.96 34.33 -17.85
C GLY A 274 18.43 34.33 -18.01
N HIS A 275 17.67 34.51 -16.92
CA HIS A 275 16.20 34.60 -16.93
C HIS A 275 15.69 36.05 -16.98
N GLY A 276 16.51 37.01 -17.43
CA GLY A 276 16.24 38.45 -17.31
C GLY A 276 14.92 38.90 -17.96
N ASP A 277 14.44 38.16 -18.95
CA ASP A 277 13.20 38.44 -19.69
C ASP A 277 12.02 37.51 -19.34
N TYR A 278 12.12 36.71 -18.26
CA TYR A 278 11.07 35.75 -17.89
C TYR A 278 9.91 36.39 -17.13
N MET A 279 10.13 37.57 -16.57
CA MET A 279 9.11 38.35 -15.87
C MET A 279 8.45 39.36 -16.80
N TRP A 280 7.20 39.71 -16.50
CA TRP A 280 6.52 40.87 -17.08
C TRP A 280 6.17 41.86 -15.97
N GLY A 281 6.71 43.08 -16.03
CA GLY A 281 6.57 44.05 -14.94
C GLY A 281 7.07 43.49 -13.60
N ASN A 282 6.18 43.39 -12.62
CA ASN A 282 6.42 42.80 -11.30
C ASN A 282 5.87 41.37 -11.16
N TYR A 283 5.50 40.72 -12.27
CA TYR A 283 4.91 39.39 -12.27
C TYR A 283 5.97 38.34 -12.59
N ALA A 284 5.96 37.26 -11.82
CA ALA A 284 6.76 36.06 -12.07
C ALA A 284 5.85 34.83 -12.03
N ALA A 285 6.11 33.86 -12.90
CA ALA A 285 5.41 32.58 -12.89
C ALA A 285 6.42 31.46 -12.64
N TYR A 286 6.14 30.61 -11.64
CA TYR A 286 6.96 29.43 -11.34
C TYR A 286 6.09 28.18 -11.47
N SER A 287 6.69 27.05 -11.84
CA SER A 287 5.97 25.78 -11.79
C SER A 287 5.48 25.52 -10.37
N LYS A 288 4.22 25.09 -10.27
CA LYS A 288 3.64 24.65 -9.00
C LYS A 288 4.15 23.27 -8.60
N ILE A 289 4.84 22.55 -9.50
CA ILE A 289 5.26 21.17 -9.27
C ILE A 289 6.61 21.14 -8.58
N CYS A 290 6.62 20.65 -7.33
CA CYS A 290 7.83 20.59 -6.52
C CYS A 290 8.90 19.67 -7.15
N THR A 291 10.13 20.18 -7.24
CA THR A 291 11.30 19.47 -7.80
C THR A 291 11.82 18.30 -6.97
N HIS A 292 11.24 18.04 -5.80
CA HIS A 292 11.56 16.85 -4.99
C HIS A 292 10.77 15.62 -5.46
N ALA A 293 9.45 15.66 -5.28
CA ALA A 293 8.56 14.51 -5.48
C ALA A 293 7.22 14.87 -6.16
N GLY A 294 7.14 16.03 -6.81
CA GLY A 294 6.02 16.37 -7.70
C GLY A 294 4.78 16.95 -7.02
N CYS A 295 4.78 17.12 -5.70
CA CYS A 295 3.66 17.74 -5.00
C CYS A 295 3.43 19.21 -5.43
N PRO A 296 2.16 19.67 -5.50
CA PRO A 296 1.85 21.08 -5.75
C PRO A 296 2.30 22.03 -4.62
N ALA A 297 3.40 22.74 -4.81
CA ALA A 297 3.87 23.80 -3.93
C ALA A 297 2.99 25.06 -4.08
N SER A 298 2.07 25.26 -3.13
CA SER A 298 0.96 26.22 -3.27
C SER A 298 0.83 27.22 -2.12
N LEU A 299 1.54 26.96 -1.01
CA LEU A 299 1.42 27.74 0.21
C LEU A 299 2.43 28.89 0.17
N TYR A 300 2.00 30.08 -0.24
CA TYR A 300 2.88 31.24 -0.38
C TYR A 300 2.75 32.20 0.80
N GLU A 301 3.87 32.42 1.48
CA GLU A 301 4.02 33.40 2.55
C GLU A 301 4.48 34.74 1.93
N GLN A 302 3.51 35.62 1.69
CA GLN A 302 3.71 36.88 0.97
C GLN A 302 4.71 37.82 1.67
N GLN A 303 4.80 37.78 3.00
CA GLN A 303 5.68 38.67 3.75
C GLN A 303 7.16 38.36 3.50
N THR A 304 7.52 37.08 3.40
CA THR A 304 8.89 36.59 3.33
C THR A 304 9.26 36.02 1.95
N ASN A 305 8.32 36.04 1.01
CA ASN A 305 8.46 35.48 -0.33
C ASN A 305 8.81 33.99 -0.36
N ARG A 306 8.34 33.22 0.63
CA ARG A 306 8.56 31.78 0.68
C ARG A 306 7.37 31.04 0.09
N LEU A 307 7.63 30.13 -0.84
CA LEU A 307 6.67 29.16 -1.32
C LEU A 307 6.94 27.81 -0.68
N LEU A 308 5.95 27.28 0.04
CA LEU A 308 6.06 26.04 0.79
C LEU A 308 5.34 24.90 0.07
N CYS A 309 6.03 23.76 -0.02
CA CYS A 309 5.46 22.49 -0.43
C CYS A 309 4.87 21.77 0.79
N PRO A 310 3.55 21.49 0.84
CA PRO A 310 2.92 20.92 2.04
C PRO A 310 3.32 19.47 2.33
N CYS A 311 3.85 18.74 1.34
CA CYS A 311 4.17 17.32 1.51
C CYS A 311 5.40 17.08 2.40
N HIS A 312 6.51 17.75 2.10
CA HIS A 312 7.80 17.53 2.79
C HIS A 312 8.48 18.85 3.17
N GLN A 313 7.71 19.94 3.18
CA GLN A 313 8.09 21.24 3.69
C GLN A 313 9.26 21.91 2.97
N SER A 314 9.60 21.51 1.74
CA SER A 314 10.52 22.27 0.91
C SER A 314 10.04 23.72 0.79
N GLN A 315 10.94 24.66 1.05
CA GLN A 315 10.65 26.09 0.97
C GLN A 315 11.49 26.70 -0.15
N PHE A 316 10.84 27.40 -1.06
CA PHE A 316 11.47 28.07 -2.20
C PHE A 316 11.41 29.58 -2.01
N LEU A 317 12.54 30.26 -2.10
CA LEU A 317 12.62 31.70 -2.02
C LEU A 317 12.32 32.32 -3.39
N ILE A 318 11.14 32.90 -3.56
CA ILE A 318 10.65 33.42 -4.84
C ILE A 318 11.53 34.57 -5.35
N THR A 319 12.04 35.44 -4.48
CA THR A 319 12.91 36.56 -4.86
C THR A 319 14.32 36.15 -5.28
N ASP A 320 14.75 34.94 -4.97
CA ASP A 320 16.00 34.36 -5.48
C ASP A 320 15.66 33.21 -6.43
N ASN A 321 14.85 33.48 -7.46
CA ASN A 321 14.49 32.55 -8.53
C ASN A 321 14.09 31.16 -8.01
N ALA A 322 13.11 31.16 -7.12
CA ALA A 322 12.56 30.00 -6.43
C ALA A 322 13.61 29.00 -5.92
N LYS A 323 14.75 29.49 -5.40
CA LYS A 323 15.80 28.65 -4.83
C LYS A 323 15.28 27.89 -3.60
N PRO A 324 15.50 26.57 -3.48
CA PRO A 324 15.23 25.88 -2.23
C PRO A 324 16.14 26.42 -1.12
N ILE A 325 15.53 26.84 -0.02
CA ILE A 325 16.23 27.36 1.19
C ILE A 325 16.01 26.45 2.40
N PHE A 326 15.13 25.45 2.30
CA PHE A 326 14.86 24.45 3.32
C PHE A 326 14.18 23.22 2.70
N GLY A 327 14.24 22.08 3.40
CA GLY A 327 13.61 20.82 3.02
C GLY A 327 14.41 20.02 1.97
N PRO A 328 13.85 18.92 1.46
CA PRO A 328 14.58 17.96 0.63
C PRO A 328 14.68 18.32 -0.86
N ALA A 329 14.03 19.40 -1.33
CA ALA A 329 14.17 19.82 -2.72
C ALA A 329 15.57 20.39 -2.97
N SER A 330 16.28 19.84 -3.96
CA SER A 330 17.64 20.24 -4.32
C SER A 330 17.71 21.26 -5.47
N ARG A 331 16.62 21.43 -6.23
CA ARG A 331 16.54 22.32 -7.40
C ARG A 331 15.55 23.46 -7.24
N ARG A 332 15.82 24.56 -7.95
CA ARG A 332 14.90 25.67 -8.15
C ARG A 332 13.60 25.18 -8.78
N LEU A 333 12.48 25.84 -8.49
CA LEU A 333 11.29 25.62 -9.31
C LEU A 333 11.53 26.27 -10.68
N PRO A 334 11.26 25.56 -11.79
CA PRO A 334 11.35 26.16 -13.12
C PRO A 334 10.47 27.40 -13.22
N GLN A 335 11.02 28.45 -13.80
CA GLN A 335 10.32 29.71 -14.04
C GLN A 335 9.74 29.72 -15.44
N LEU A 336 8.46 30.03 -15.58
CA LEU A 336 7.78 30.15 -16.88
C LEU A 336 8.00 31.55 -17.45
N PRO A 337 8.56 31.70 -18.66
CA PRO A 337 8.68 33.00 -19.32
C PRO A 337 7.30 33.54 -19.70
N ILE A 338 6.92 34.70 -19.18
CA ILE A 338 5.59 35.29 -19.41
C ILE A 338 5.65 36.68 -20.05
N GLU A 339 4.57 37.05 -20.72
CA GLU A 339 4.27 38.41 -21.18
C GLU A 339 2.76 38.65 -21.18
N VAL A 340 2.34 39.84 -21.62
CA VAL A 340 0.94 40.19 -21.83
C VAL A 340 0.71 40.40 -23.32
N ASP A 341 -0.33 39.74 -23.86
CA ASP A 341 -0.73 39.83 -25.26
C ASP A 341 -1.39 41.19 -25.59
N ALA A 342 -1.69 41.41 -26.88
CA ALA A 342 -2.30 42.64 -27.35
C ALA A 342 -3.71 42.88 -26.77
N GLU A 343 -4.39 41.82 -26.35
CA GLU A 343 -5.71 41.88 -25.71
C GLU A 343 -5.64 42.11 -24.19
N GLY A 344 -4.43 42.14 -23.62
CA GLY A 344 -4.18 42.42 -22.20
C GLY A 344 -4.19 41.21 -21.28
N TYR A 345 -4.06 39.99 -21.81
CA TYR A 345 -4.01 38.74 -21.04
C TYR A 345 -2.59 38.18 -20.94
N PHE A 346 -2.31 37.46 -19.86
CA PHE A 346 -1.04 36.76 -19.71
C PHE A 346 -0.92 35.60 -20.70
N VAL A 347 0.24 35.50 -21.34
CA VAL A 347 0.65 34.37 -22.19
C VAL A 347 2.05 33.89 -21.81
N ALA A 348 2.30 32.59 -21.99
CA ALA A 348 3.63 32.01 -21.93
C ALA A 348 4.37 32.32 -23.24
N LYS A 349 5.58 32.89 -23.15
CA LYS A 349 6.43 33.17 -24.32
C LYS A 349 6.94 31.89 -24.98
N SER A 350 7.19 30.88 -24.16
CA SER A 350 7.69 29.55 -24.52
C SER A 350 7.26 28.55 -23.43
N ASP A 351 7.63 27.29 -23.61
CA ASP A 351 7.66 26.33 -22.50
C ASP A 351 8.74 26.74 -21.47
N TYR A 352 8.80 26.00 -20.37
CA TYR A 352 9.92 26.06 -19.44
C TYR A 352 11.24 25.70 -20.14
N THR A 353 12.31 26.37 -19.73
CA THR A 353 13.69 26.07 -20.19
C THR A 353 14.39 25.03 -19.32
N GLU A 354 13.80 24.71 -18.17
CA GLU A 354 14.22 23.63 -17.27
C GLU A 354 13.08 22.61 -17.13
N THR A 355 13.41 21.34 -16.87
CA THR A 355 12.39 20.30 -16.71
C THR A 355 11.58 20.50 -15.44
N VAL A 356 10.27 20.33 -15.57
CA VAL A 356 9.31 20.48 -14.48
C VAL A 356 9.24 19.23 -13.62
N GLY A 357 9.09 19.44 -12.31
CA GLY A 357 8.89 18.36 -11.34
C GLY A 357 10.19 17.65 -10.93
N PRO A 358 10.07 16.43 -10.37
CA PRO A 358 11.20 15.65 -9.84
C PRO A 358 12.28 15.35 -10.86
N ASP A 359 13.47 15.00 -10.35
CA ASP A 359 14.54 14.46 -11.20
C ASP A 359 14.20 13.09 -11.77
N PHE A 360 14.73 12.86 -12.97
CA PHE A 360 14.77 11.58 -13.65
C PHE A 360 16.18 11.38 -14.23
N TRP A 361 16.52 10.13 -14.56
CA TRP A 361 17.91 9.73 -14.85
C TRP A 361 18.51 10.46 -16.05
N GLU A 362 17.69 10.76 -17.06
CA GLU A 362 18.08 11.41 -18.31
C GLU A 362 18.08 12.94 -18.24
N ARG A 363 17.78 13.55 -17.08
CA ARG A 363 17.80 15.01 -16.93
C ARG A 363 19.26 15.54 -17.02
N PRO A 364 19.56 16.54 -17.87
CA PRO A 364 20.90 17.11 -18.05
C PRO A 364 21.53 17.74 -16.79
#